data_AF-A0A8S2FTU2-F1
#
_entry.id   AF-A0A8S2FTU2-F1
#
_cell.length_a   1.000
_cell.length_b   1.000
_cell.length_c   1.000
_cell.angle_alpha   90.00
_cell.angle_beta   90.00
_cell.angle_gamma   90.00
#
_symmetry.space_group_name_H-M   'P 1'
#
loop_
_entity.id
_entity.type
_entity.pdbx_description
1 polymer ?
#
loop_
_entity_poly.entity_id
_entity_poly.type
_entity_poly.pdbx_seq_one_letter_code
_entity_poly.pdbx_strand_id
1 'polypeptide(L)'
;MNPASIGGGREKLPRSTQAHFIQVQLSTFEVRELMYITISLLHPHLVAGYLTENLVEKINMFHYEISEKARLRQIGRLGGPYDFNLRDIEKLSKLIAAHSLTHRAHMNLSEEVTSTTTTTNTVDDDNLRKIEEQNIIRSLQVYLDIVYTSRFEYVQDQNLVHEMIRQQFPLDTSSTTTIVNNRKELIDSDLNLQGYARLGFVYIEKKEYQSVYRPLVHSQRTLEKLQLLAAATVSKATVLIEGGDCSGKTALVCELARICERRLLVLNLNHETTTSDLLGSWTVINKHSYEKRRKQISEQLLNDIVRFALAVLIPLSQQFYEVEQLIRTITCLIHQREHGK
;
A
#
# COMPACT_ATOMS: atom_id res chain seq x y z
N MET A 1 -18.40 21.35 -20.20
CA MET A 1 -19.51 21.19 -19.23
C MET A 1 -19.46 19.77 -18.69
N ASN A 2 -19.72 19.56 -17.39
CA ASN A 2 -19.75 18.20 -16.85
C ASN A 2 -20.95 17.43 -17.43
N PRO A 3 -20.77 16.18 -17.90
CA PRO A 3 -21.88 15.39 -18.43
C PRO A 3 -22.94 15.18 -17.34
N ALA A 4 -24.19 15.55 -17.64
CA ALA A 4 -25.32 15.36 -16.71
C ALA A 4 -25.64 13.87 -16.48
N SER A 5 -25.16 12.98 -17.37
CA SER A 5 -25.30 11.53 -17.27
C SER A 5 -24.34 10.87 -16.26
N ILE A 6 -23.31 11.59 -15.79
CA ILE A 6 -22.28 11.02 -14.90
C ILE A 6 -22.44 11.62 -13.50
N GLY A 7 -22.83 10.77 -12.55
CA GLY A 7 -22.89 11.10 -11.11
C GLY A 7 -24.27 11.48 -10.56
N GLY A 8 -25.36 10.92 -11.12
CA GLY A 8 -26.72 10.88 -10.55
C GLY A 8 -27.05 11.98 -9.54
N GLY A 9 -27.35 13.19 -10.01
CA GLY A 9 -27.60 14.36 -9.15
C GLY A 9 -27.10 15.69 -9.71
N ARG A 10 -26.49 15.69 -10.91
CA ARG A 10 -26.08 16.93 -11.59
C ARG A 10 -27.22 17.48 -12.42
N GLU A 11 -27.79 18.60 -11.98
CA GLU A 11 -28.71 19.37 -12.80
C GLU A 11 -27.97 19.93 -14.02
N LYS A 12 -28.63 19.87 -15.19
CA LYS A 12 -28.14 20.56 -16.38
C LYS A 12 -28.16 22.06 -16.10
N LEU A 13 -27.16 22.79 -16.62
CA LEU A 13 -27.22 24.25 -16.57
C LEU A 13 -28.55 24.72 -17.18
N PRO A 14 -29.21 25.73 -16.57
CA PRO A 14 -30.35 26.37 -17.19
C PRO A 14 -30.01 26.84 -18.60
N ARG A 15 -30.98 26.70 -19.51
CA ARG A 15 -30.80 27.08 -20.94
C ARG A 15 -30.35 28.53 -21.09
N SER A 16 -30.88 29.43 -20.25
CA SER A 16 -30.48 30.83 -20.20
C SER A 16 -28.99 30.99 -19.95
N THR A 17 -28.43 30.32 -18.95
CA THR A 17 -26.99 30.38 -18.63
C THR A 17 -26.15 29.67 -19.69
N GLN A 18 -26.61 28.54 -20.24
CA GLN A 18 -25.88 27.80 -21.28
C GLN A 18 -25.71 28.61 -22.58
N ALA A 19 -26.69 29.44 -22.93
CA ALA A 19 -26.64 30.27 -24.15
C ALA A 19 -25.58 31.38 -24.10
N HIS A 20 -25.06 31.73 -22.92
CA HIS A 20 -24.00 32.74 -22.78
C HIS A 20 -22.60 32.17 -22.98
N PHE A 21 -22.46 30.85 -23.16
CA PHE A 21 -21.17 30.19 -23.32
C PHE A 21 -20.96 29.65 -24.74
N ILE A 22 -19.73 29.77 -25.23
CA ILE A 22 -19.29 29.06 -26.43
C ILE A 22 -19.07 27.59 -26.07
N GLN A 23 -19.66 26.70 -26.86
CA GLN A 23 -19.51 25.26 -26.68
C GLN A 23 -18.37 24.74 -27.55
N VAL A 24 -17.37 24.15 -26.89
CA VAL A 24 -16.25 23.47 -27.55
C VAL A 24 -16.38 21.98 -27.25
N GLN A 25 -16.42 21.15 -28.29
CA GLN A 25 -16.45 19.69 -28.18
C GLN A 25 -15.05 19.13 -28.43
N LEU A 26 -14.56 18.34 -27.49
CA LEU A 26 -13.27 17.65 -27.61
C LEU A 26 -13.47 16.31 -28.33
N SER A 27 -12.55 15.95 -29.21
CA SER A 27 -12.48 14.63 -29.83
C SER A 27 -11.97 13.58 -28.84
N THR A 28 -12.27 12.31 -29.12
CA THR A 28 -11.66 11.17 -28.43
C THR A 28 -10.24 10.95 -28.92
N PHE A 29 -9.37 10.39 -28.08
CA PHE A 29 -8.00 10.04 -28.43
C PHE A 29 -7.94 9.00 -29.55
N GLU A 30 -6.99 9.15 -30.47
CA GLU A 30 -6.65 8.09 -31.41
C GLU A 30 -5.78 7.01 -30.74
N VAL A 31 -5.81 5.78 -31.27
CA VAL A 31 -5.04 4.64 -30.72
C VAL A 31 -3.54 4.94 -30.68
N ARG A 32 -3.02 5.64 -31.70
CA ARG A 32 -1.61 6.05 -31.77
C ARG A 32 -1.27 7.08 -30.69
N GLU A 33 -2.11 8.09 -30.51
CA GLU A 33 -1.94 9.12 -29.47
C GLU A 33 -1.95 8.49 -28.07
N LEU A 34 -2.89 7.57 -27.82
CA LEU A 34 -2.99 6.85 -26.56
C LEU A 34 -1.71 6.05 -26.26
N MET A 35 -1.13 5.41 -27.27
CA MET A 35 0.13 4.68 -27.12
C MET A 35 1.30 5.63 -26.77
N TYR A 36 1.44 6.76 -27.48
CA TYR A 36 2.47 7.76 -27.15
C TYR A 36 2.32 8.32 -25.74
N ILE A 37 1.08 8.63 -25.32
CA ILE A 37 0.80 9.11 -23.97
C ILE A 37 1.14 8.04 -22.93
N THR A 38 0.78 6.78 -23.18
CA THR A 38 1.07 5.65 -22.27
C THR A 38 2.57 5.44 -22.10
N ILE A 39 3.32 5.45 -23.20
CA ILE A 39 4.79 5.37 -23.18
C ILE A 39 5.35 6.54 -22.39
N SER A 40 4.86 7.77 -22.61
CA SER A 40 5.30 8.95 -21.87
C SER A 40 5.05 8.84 -20.37
N LEU A 41 3.88 8.33 -19.95
CA LEU A 41 3.52 8.14 -18.53
C LEU A 41 4.33 7.04 -17.84
N LEU A 42 4.80 6.03 -18.59
CA LEU A 42 5.58 4.90 -18.09
C LEU A 42 7.09 5.05 -18.34
N HIS A 43 7.51 6.08 -19.10
CA HIS A 43 8.89 6.38 -19.44
C HIS A 43 9.84 6.43 -18.23
N PRO A 44 9.46 7.00 -17.06
CA PRO A 44 10.34 6.96 -15.88
C PRO A 44 10.73 5.54 -15.46
N HIS A 45 9.84 4.57 -15.64
CA HIS A 45 10.05 3.17 -15.25
C HIS A 45 10.85 2.38 -16.29
N LEU A 46 10.76 2.78 -17.56
CA LEU A 46 11.62 2.29 -18.64
C LEU A 46 13.06 2.75 -18.42
N VAL A 47 13.28 4.04 -18.13
CA VAL A 47 14.61 4.59 -17.86
C VAL A 47 15.23 4.01 -16.59
N ALA A 48 14.41 3.76 -15.55
CA ALA A 48 14.85 3.10 -14.33
C ALA A 48 15.16 1.61 -14.52
N GLY A 49 14.86 1.03 -15.69
CA GLY A 49 15.07 -0.39 -16.00
C GLY A 49 14.12 -1.32 -15.24
N TYR A 50 13.01 -0.81 -14.70
CA TYR A 50 12.02 -1.64 -14.02
C TYR A 50 11.01 -2.25 -15.00
N LEU A 51 10.70 -1.55 -16.10
CA LEU A 51 9.85 -2.07 -17.18
C LEU A 51 10.65 -2.19 -18.48
N THR A 52 10.33 -3.22 -19.27
CA THR A 52 10.79 -3.38 -20.65
C THR A 52 9.78 -2.79 -21.63
N GLU A 53 10.21 -2.45 -22.85
CA GLU A 53 9.32 -1.94 -23.92
C GLU A 53 8.17 -2.91 -24.20
N ASN A 54 8.46 -4.21 -24.24
CA ASN A 54 7.47 -5.28 -24.40
C ASN A 54 6.38 -5.26 -23.31
N LEU A 55 6.76 -5.04 -22.03
CA LEU A 55 5.78 -4.94 -20.95
C LEU A 55 4.90 -3.70 -21.07
N VAL A 56 5.45 -2.57 -21.54
CA VAL A 56 4.69 -1.33 -21.75
C VAL A 56 3.68 -1.49 -22.89
N GLU A 57 4.08 -2.14 -23.99
CA GLU A 57 3.16 -2.48 -25.09
C GLU A 57 2.02 -3.38 -24.62
N LYS A 58 2.32 -4.40 -23.80
CA LYS A 58 1.30 -5.27 -23.19
C LYS A 58 0.37 -4.51 -22.26
N ILE A 59 0.87 -3.57 -21.46
CA ILE A 59 0.02 -2.70 -20.61
C ILE A 59 -0.92 -1.86 -21.47
N ASN A 60 -0.42 -1.25 -22.54
CA ASN A 60 -1.24 -0.45 -23.44
C ASN A 60 -2.32 -1.28 -24.14
N MET A 61 -1.94 -2.46 -24.65
CA MET A 61 -2.87 -3.39 -25.28
C MET A 61 -3.95 -3.86 -24.30
N PHE A 62 -3.57 -4.21 -23.07
CA PHE A 62 -4.51 -4.58 -22.02
C PHE A 62 -5.48 -3.45 -21.68
N HIS A 63 -4.98 -2.21 -21.52
CA HIS A 63 -5.81 -1.03 -21.25
C HIS A 63 -6.82 -0.77 -22.37
N TYR A 64 -6.39 -0.89 -23.63
CA TYR A 64 -7.27 -0.75 -24.78
C TYR A 64 -8.34 -1.85 -24.80
N GLU A 65 -7.94 -3.12 -24.62
CA GLU A 65 -8.85 -4.26 -24.66
C GLU A 65 -9.92 -4.19 -23.57
N ILE A 66 -9.55 -3.85 -22.33
CA ILE A 66 -10.51 -3.73 -21.23
C ILE A 66 -11.45 -2.53 -21.42
N SER A 67 -10.93 -1.42 -21.94
CA SER A 67 -11.73 -0.23 -22.27
C SER A 67 -12.79 -0.54 -23.33
N GLU A 68 -12.40 -1.23 -24.41
CA GLU A 68 -13.34 -1.64 -25.46
C GLU A 68 -14.37 -2.67 -24.96
N LYS A 69 -13.95 -3.67 -24.17
CA LYS A 69 -14.88 -4.65 -23.58
C LYS A 69 -15.89 -4.02 -22.63
N ALA A 70 -15.46 -3.04 -21.83
CA ALA A 70 -16.36 -2.29 -20.96
C ALA A 70 -17.31 -1.38 -21.77
N ARG A 71 -16.81 -0.70 -22.80
CA ARG A 71 -17.61 0.13 -23.72
C ARG A 71 -18.70 -0.67 -24.43
N LEU A 72 -18.36 -1.89 -24.88
CA LEU A 72 -19.30 -2.82 -25.50
C LEU A 72 -20.19 -3.56 -24.49
N ARG A 73 -20.06 -3.28 -23.18
CA ARG A 73 -20.78 -3.97 -22.09
C ARG A 73 -20.64 -5.49 -22.13
N GLN A 74 -19.45 -5.96 -22.53
CA GLN A 74 -19.08 -7.37 -22.41
C GLN A 74 -18.66 -7.71 -20.98
N ILE A 75 -18.04 -6.75 -20.29
CA ILE A 75 -17.69 -6.80 -18.86
C ILE A 75 -18.40 -5.63 -18.16
N GLY A 76 -18.84 -5.83 -16.92
CA GLY A 76 -19.42 -4.74 -16.12
C GLY A 76 -20.82 -4.34 -16.58
N ARG A 77 -21.64 -5.33 -16.94
CA ARG A 77 -23.05 -5.09 -17.34
C ARG A 77 -23.91 -4.54 -16.21
N LEU A 78 -23.56 -4.90 -14.98
CA LEU A 78 -24.24 -4.52 -13.75
C LEU A 78 -23.27 -3.68 -12.89
N GLY A 79 -23.80 -2.72 -12.11
CA GLY A 79 -22.99 -1.84 -11.24
C GLY A 79 -22.65 -0.46 -11.83
N GLY A 80 -23.05 -0.17 -13.08
CA GLY A 80 -22.92 1.16 -13.70
C GLY A 80 -21.92 1.22 -14.86
N PRO A 81 -21.69 2.41 -15.45
CA PRO A 81 -20.70 2.57 -16.52
C PRO A 81 -19.28 2.49 -15.95
N TYR A 82 -18.51 1.51 -16.42
CA TYR A 82 -17.09 1.37 -16.12
C TYR A 82 -16.26 2.08 -17.20
N ASP A 83 -15.95 3.35 -16.96
CA ASP A 83 -15.16 4.16 -17.90
C ASP A 83 -13.67 4.07 -17.54
N PHE A 84 -12.88 3.46 -18.43
CA PHE A 84 -11.43 3.40 -18.33
C PHE A 84 -10.78 4.59 -19.05
N ASN A 85 -9.82 5.24 -18.40
CA ASN A 85 -9.20 6.46 -18.90
C ASN A 85 -7.70 6.55 -18.54
N LEU A 86 -7.03 7.60 -19.03
CA LEU A 86 -5.61 7.84 -18.79
C LEU A 86 -5.21 7.94 -17.30
N ARG A 87 -6.15 8.27 -16.41
CA ARG A 87 -5.89 8.28 -14.96
C ARG A 87 -5.59 6.88 -14.44
N ASP A 88 -6.06 5.85 -15.13
CA ASP A 88 -5.84 4.45 -14.73
C ASP A 88 -4.39 4.05 -15.02
N ILE A 89 -3.86 4.49 -16.16
CA ILE A 89 -2.44 4.37 -16.49
C ILE A 89 -1.59 5.23 -15.54
N GLU A 90 -2.05 6.44 -15.19
CA GLU A 90 -1.37 7.30 -14.21
C GLU A 90 -1.32 6.64 -12.81
N LYS A 91 -2.42 6.02 -12.38
CA LYS A 91 -2.49 5.24 -11.12
C LYS A 91 -1.52 4.07 -11.16
N LEU A 92 -1.47 3.34 -12.27
CA LEU A 92 -0.52 2.24 -12.46
C LEU A 92 0.93 2.74 -12.39
N SER A 93 1.25 3.84 -13.07
CA SER A 93 2.57 4.47 -13.02
C SER A 93 2.96 4.87 -11.59
N LYS A 94 2.03 5.44 -10.81
CA LYS A 94 2.25 5.78 -9.39
C LYS A 94 2.45 4.56 -8.50
N LEU A 95 1.70 3.48 -8.73
CA LEU A 95 1.89 2.20 -8.03
C LEU A 95 3.30 1.66 -8.30
N ILE A 96 3.70 1.59 -9.57
CA ILE A 96 5.03 1.11 -9.95
C ILE A 96 6.12 1.99 -9.33
N ALA A 97 5.98 3.32 -9.40
CA ALA A 97 6.93 4.27 -8.82
C ALA A 97 7.14 4.06 -7.31
N ALA A 98 6.07 3.75 -6.60
CA ALA A 98 6.11 3.63 -5.15
C ALA A 98 6.75 2.32 -4.67
N HIS A 99 6.66 1.26 -5.48
CA HIS A 99 7.17 -0.07 -5.12
C HIS A 99 8.49 -0.44 -5.79
N SER A 100 8.87 0.18 -6.90
CA SER A 100 10.05 -0.21 -7.69
C SER A 100 11.35 -0.16 -6.87
N LEU A 101 11.54 0.86 -6.05
CA LEU A 101 12.73 1.03 -5.21
C LEU A 101 12.80 -0.02 -4.09
N THR A 102 11.71 -0.18 -3.36
CA THR A 102 11.63 -1.10 -2.21
C THR A 102 11.74 -2.56 -2.68
N HIS A 103 11.07 -2.89 -3.78
CA HIS A 103 11.11 -4.23 -4.37
C HIS A 103 12.54 -4.59 -4.81
N ARG A 104 13.25 -3.68 -5.50
CA ARG A 104 14.63 -3.92 -5.93
C ARG A 104 15.60 -4.07 -4.77
N ALA A 105 15.48 -3.22 -3.74
CA ALA A 105 16.33 -3.31 -2.55
C ALA A 105 16.20 -4.68 -1.84
N HIS A 106 14.97 -5.20 -1.74
CA HIS A 106 14.75 -6.50 -1.10
C HIS A 106 15.10 -7.71 -1.97
N MET A 107 14.99 -7.60 -3.30
CA MET A 107 15.51 -8.63 -4.20
C MET A 107 17.02 -8.78 -4.01
N ASN A 108 17.76 -7.68 -4.00
CA ASN A 108 19.20 -7.69 -3.75
C ASN A 108 19.56 -8.26 -2.35
N LEU A 109 18.76 -7.97 -1.31
CA LEU A 109 18.96 -8.54 0.04
C LEU A 109 18.72 -10.06 0.08
N SER A 110 17.77 -10.57 -0.71
CA SER A 110 17.55 -12.03 -0.82
C SER A 110 18.70 -12.73 -1.57
N GLU A 111 19.42 -12.01 -2.44
CA GLU A 111 20.61 -12.52 -3.12
C GLU A 111 21.80 -12.68 -2.16
N GLU A 112 22.00 -11.77 -1.20
CA GLU A 112 23.06 -11.92 -0.17
C GLU A 112 22.84 -13.15 0.72
N VAL A 113 21.58 -13.48 1.01
CA VAL A 113 21.23 -14.68 1.81
C VAL A 113 21.38 -15.97 0.99
N THR A 114 21.22 -15.93 -0.34
CA THR A 114 21.26 -17.12 -1.19
C THR A 114 22.68 -17.43 -1.70
N SER A 115 23.52 -16.40 -1.86
CA SER A 115 24.91 -16.49 -2.34
C SER A 115 25.89 -17.16 -1.36
N THR A 116 25.47 -17.45 -0.12
CA THR A 116 26.27 -18.28 0.80
C THR A 116 26.33 -19.77 0.41
N THR A 117 25.63 -20.22 -0.63
CA THR A 117 25.45 -21.66 -0.88
C THR A 117 25.89 -22.25 -2.21
N THR A 118 26.26 -21.50 -3.26
CA THR A 118 26.75 -22.18 -4.49
C THR A 118 27.56 -21.27 -5.42
N THR A 119 28.76 -21.72 -5.77
CA THR A 119 29.67 -21.14 -6.77
C THR A 119 29.49 -21.82 -8.14
N THR A 120 29.00 -21.12 -9.19
CA THR A 120 29.35 -21.37 -10.60
C THR A 120 28.93 -20.22 -11.53
N ASN A 121 29.90 -19.42 -11.99
CA ASN A 121 29.67 -18.23 -12.82
C ASN A 121 29.36 -18.56 -14.30
N THR A 122 28.26 -17.98 -14.82
CA THR A 122 27.84 -17.68 -16.23
C THR A 122 26.45 -18.19 -16.62
N VAL A 123 26.02 -19.37 -16.15
CA VAL A 123 24.63 -19.87 -16.38
C VAL A 123 23.62 -19.23 -15.40
N ASP A 124 24.12 -18.65 -14.31
CA ASP A 124 23.29 -18.05 -13.27
C ASP A 124 22.70 -16.67 -13.65
N ASP A 125 23.34 -15.88 -14.52
CA ASP A 125 22.88 -14.51 -14.84
C ASP A 125 21.62 -14.51 -15.72
N ASP A 126 21.52 -15.43 -16.69
CA ASP A 126 20.31 -15.58 -17.51
C ASP A 126 19.12 -16.14 -16.72
N ASN A 127 19.39 -17.00 -15.74
CA ASN A 127 18.36 -17.50 -14.83
C ASN A 127 17.90 -16.41 -13.86
N LEU A 128 18.84 -15.58 -13.38
CA LEU A 128 18.55 -14.47 -12.48
C LEU A 128 17.65 -13.42 -13.16
N ARG A 129 17.99 -12.99 -14.38
CA ARG A 129 17.18 -12.05 -15.17
C ARG A 129 15.76 -12.56 -15.42
N LYS A 130 15.60 -13.86 -15.68
CA LYS A 130 14.28 -14.49 -15.81
C LYS A 130 13.51 -14.47 -14.51
N ILE A 131 14.16 -14.71 -13.37
CA ILE A 131 13.51 -14.65 -12.05
C ILE A 131 13.07 -13.21 -11.73
N GLU A 132 13.93 -12.23 -12.00
CA GLU A 132 13.61 -10.81 -11.83
C GLU A 132 12.41 -10.40 -12.69
N GLU A 133 12.42 -10.74 -13.97
CA GLU A 133 11.32 -10.45 -14.90
C GLU A 133 10.01 -11.10 -14.40
N GLN A 134 10.06 -12.35 -13.96
CA GLN A 134 8.88 -13.05 -13.41
C GLN A 134 8.37 -12.39 -12.12
N ASN A 135 9.24 -11.89 -11.25
CA ASN A 135 8.83 -11.18 -10.04
C ASN A 135 8.21 -9.80 -10.34
N ILE A 136 8.74 -9.10 -11.34
CA ILE A 136 8.15 -7.85 -11.86
C ILE A 136 6.76 -8.14 -12.43
N ILE A 137 6.60 -9.21 -13.21
CA ILE A 137 5.30 -9.63 -13.76
C ILE A 137 4.31 -9.95 -12.64
N ARG A 138 4.70 -10.69 -11.59
CA ARG A 138 3.83 -10.95 -10.42
C ARG A 138 3.38 -9.65 -9.74
N SER A 139 4.32 -8.73 -9.52
CA SER A 139 4.01 -7.43 -8.92
C SER A 139 3.05 -6.63 -9.79
N LEU A 140 3.26 -6.66 -11.11
CA LEU A 140 2.42 -5.96 -12.08
C LEU A 140 0.99 -6.51 -12.10
N GLN A 141 0.80 -7.84 -11.98
CA GLN A 141 -0.53 -8.43 -11.87
C GLN A 141 -1.30 -7.86 -10.66
N VAL A 142 -0.64 -7.72 -9.50
CA VAL A 142 -1.25 -7.12 -8.30
C VAL A 142 -1.62 -5.65 -8.54
N TYR A 143 -0.75 -4.87 -9.19
CA TYR A 143 -1.04 -3.47 -9.49
C TYR A 143 -2.20 -3.31 -10.48
N LEU A 144 -2.25 -4.17 -11.51
CA LEU A 144 -3.35 -4.22 -12.45
C LEU A 144 -4.66 -4.63 -11.77
N ASP A 145 -4.61 -5.57 -10.83
CA ASP A 145 -5.79 -5.96 -10.04
C ASP A 145 -6.33 -4.81 -9.20
N ILE A 146 -5.45 -3.99 -8.61
CA ILE A 146 -5.85 -2.77 -7.89
C ILE A 146 -6.49 -1.77 -8.84
N VAL A 147 -5.90 -1.53 -10.01
CA VAL A 147 -6.37 -0.47 -10.91
C VAL A 147 -7.64 -0.85 -11.66
N TYR A 148 -7.75 -2.10 -12.11
CA TYR A 148 -8.78 -2.56 -13.05
C TYR A 148 -9.77 -3.52 -12.38
N THR A 149 -9.28 -4.61 -11.77
CA THR A 149 -10.15 -5.67 -11.26
C THR A 149 -11.01 -5.22 -10.08
N SER A 150 -10.42 -4.48 -9.14
CA SER A 150 -11.08 -4.04 -7.89
C SER A 150 -12.29 -3.13 -8.09
N ARG A 151 -12.50 -2.59 -9.30
CA ARG A 151 -13.64 -1.72 -9.63
C ARG A 151 -14.94 -2.48 -9.80
N PHE A 152 -14.88 -3.71 -10.27
CA PHE A 152 -16.07 -4.47 -10.59
C PHE A 152 -16.73 -4.96 -9.32
N GLU A 153 -18.03 -4.72 -9.18
CA GLU A 153 -18.80 -5.17 -8.02
C GLU A 153 -18.97 -6.71 -8.00
N TYR A 154 -19.09 -7.32 -9.19
CA TYR A 154 -19.41 -8.73 -9.34
C TYR A 154 -18.15 -9.58 -9.53
N VAL A 155 -18.09 -10.69 -8.79
CA VAL A 155 -16.98 -11.67 -8.84
C VAL A 155 -16.82 -12.27 -10.24
N GLN A 156 -17.89 -12.41 -11.02
CA GLN A 156 -17.82 -12.93 -12.40
C GLN A 156 -17.01 -12.01 -13.30
N ASP A 157 -17.28 -10.69 -13.26
CA ASP A 157 -16.53 -9.69 -14.02
C ASP A 157 -15.09 -9.61 -13.52
N GLN A 158 -14.87 -9.66 -12.19
CA GLN A 158 -13.53 -9.70 -11.60
C GLN A 158 -12.70 -10.89 -12.12
N ASN A 159 -13.30 -12.08 -12.18
CA ASN A 159 -12.64 -13.29 -12.68
C ASN A 159 -12.25 -13.15 -14.17
N LEU A 160 -13.13 -12.58 -15.01
CA LEU A 160 -12.82 -12.32 -16.42
C LEU A 160 -11.63 -11.37 -16.58
N VAL A 161 -11.56 -10.32 -15.75
CA VAL A 161 -10.43 -9.38 -15.77
C VAL A 161 -9.15 -10.04 -15.27
N HIS A 162 -9.22 -10.84 -14.20
CA HIS A 162 -8.07 -11.64 -13.73
C HIS A 162 -7.56 -12.59 -14.82
N GLU A 163 -8.46 -13.23 -15.58
CA GLU A 163 -8.08 -14.09 -16.71
C GLU A 163 -7.39 -13.29 -17.83
N MET A 164 -7.92 -12.11 -18.19
CA MET A 164 -7.28 -11.22 -19.16
C MET A 164 -5.89 -10.78 -18.72
N ILE A 165 -5.72 -10.43 -17.44
CA ILE A 165 -4.41 -10.06 -16.86
C ILE A 165 -3.44 -11.25 -16.98
N ARG A 166 -3.88 -12.46 -16.60
CA ARG A 166 -3.02 -13.66 -16.68
C ARG A 166 -2.64 -14.05 -18.10
N GLN A 167 -3.52 -13.81 -19.07
CA GLN A 167 -3.23 -14.06 -20.49
C GLN A 167 -2.18 -13.10 -21.04
N GLN A 168 -2.28 -11.81 -20.69
CA GLN A 168 -1.32 -10.80 -21.16
C GLN A 168 0.02 -10.86 -20.42
N PHE A 169 -0.01 -11.27 -19.15
CA PHE A 169 1.13 -11.33 -18.24
C PHE A 169 1.29 -12.76 -17.68
N PRO A 170 1.71 -13.75 -18.49
CA PRO A 170 1.83 -15.14 -18.05
C PRO A 170 2.99 -15.32 -17.06
N LEU A 171 2.80 -16.23 -16.10
CA LEU A 171 3.81 -16.62 -15.12
C LEU A 171 4.37 -18.01 -15.47
N ASP A 172 5.69 -18.14 -15.51
CA ASP A 172 6.33 -19.43 -15.76
C ASP A 172 6.14 -20.34 -14.54
N THR A 173 5.36 -21.41 -14.71
CA THR A 173 5.04 -22.34 -13.62
C THR A 173 6.23 -23.25 -13.27
N SER A 174 7.25 -23.33 -14.14
CA SER A 174 8.37 -24.28 -14.07
C SER A 174 9.52 -23.87 -13.15
N SER A 175 9.82 -22.57 -12.97
CA SER A 175 10.90 -22.09 -12.06
C SER A 175 10.50 -22.11 -10.58
N THR A 176 9.31 -22.63 -10.31
CA THR A 176 8.66 -22.56 -9.01
C THR A 176 8.74 -23.91 -8.30
N THR A 177 9.37 -24.96 -8.86
CA THR A 177 9.39 -26.33 -8.30
C THR A 177 10.11 -26.49 -6.96
N THR A 178 10.88 -25.49 -6.48
CA THR A 178 11.39 -25.46 -5.10
C THR A 178 10.46 -24.69 -4.13
N ILE A 179 9.43 -24.03 -4.66
CA ILE A 179 8.42 -23.20 -3.94
C ILE A 179 6.98 -23.75 -4.14
N VAL A 180 6.76 -24.70 -5.07
CA VAL A 180 5.44 -25.17 -5.55
C VAL A 180 4.81 -26.27 -4.71
N ASN A 181 5.54 -26.91 -3.80
CA ASN A 181 4.91 -27.93 -2.95
C ASN A 181 3.97 -27.34 -1.89
N ASN A 182 3.97 -26.03 -1.69
CA ASN A 182 3.06 -25.35 -0.77
C ASN A 182 2.25 -24.25 -1.49
N ARG A 183 1.13 -24.64 -2.12
CA ARG A 183 0.02 -23.69 -2.40
C ARG A 183 -0.50 -22.97 -1.14
N LYS A 184 -0.02 -23.35 0.05
CA LYS A 184 -0.24 -22.68 1.35
C LYS A 184 0.70 -21.48 1.62
N GLU A 185 1.70 -21.21 0.78
CA GLU A 185 2.75 -20.19 1.01
C GLU A 185 2.83 -19.11 -0.10
N LEU A 186 1.81 -18.98 -0.96
CA LEU A 186 1.83 -18.01 -2.07
C LEU A 186 1.64 -16.55 -1.64
N ILE A 187 1.13 -16.32 -0.44
CA ILE A 187 1.03 -14.99 0.16
C ILE A 187 1.49 -15.15 1.60
N ASP A 188 2.80 -15.18 1.77
CA ASP A 188 3.42 -15.17 3.08
C ASP A 188 3.51 -13.72 3.60
N SER A 189 3.31 -13.56 4.90
CA SER A 189 3.50 -12.29 5.59
C SER A 189 4.74 -12.37 6.46
N ASP A 190 5.85 -11.78 5.99
CA ASP A 190 7.04 -11.67 6.82
C ASP A 190 6.98 -10.36 7.61
N LEU A 191 6.58 -10.50 8.87
CA LEU A 191 6.51 -9.39 9.82
C LEU A 191 7.79 -9.26 10.66
N ASN A 192 8.80 -10.10 10.45
CA ASN A 192 10.02 -10.10 11.26
C ASN A 192 11.15 -9.27 10.64
N LEU A 193 10.96 -8.76 9.42
CA LEU A 193 11.88 -7.83 8.77
C LEU A 193 12.07 -6.56 9.62
N GLN A 194 13.33 -6.18 9.85
CA GLN A 194 13.66 -4.95 10.56
C GLN A 194 13.25 -3.74 9.72
N GLY A 195 12.39 -2.88 10.27
CA GLY A 195 11.94 -1.64 9.63
C GLY A 195 10.91 -1.81 8.50
N TYR A 196 10.62 -3.02 8.04
CA TYR A 196 9.63 -3.28 6.97
C TYR A 196 8.70 -4.45 7.34
N ALA A 197 7.53 -4.49 6.73
CA ALA A 197 6.65 -5.65 6.71
C ALA A 197 6.45 -6.09 5.26
N ARG A 198 6.56 -7.40 5.01
CA ARG A 198 6.22 -8.00 3.71
C ARG A 198 4.82 -8.58 3.78
N LEU A 199 3.98 -8.24 2.80
CA LEU A 199 2.66 -8.81 2.58
C LEU A 199 2.61 -9.33 1.14
N GLY A 200 2.86 -10.63 0.95
CA GLY A 200 3.06 -11.20 -0.38
C GLY A 200 4.26 -10.57 -1.08
N PHE A 201 4.02 -9.89 -2.21
CA PHE A 201 5.07 -9.20 -2.99
C PHE A 201 5.22 -7.71 -2.63
N VAL A 202 4.43 -7.23 -1.67
CA VAL A 202 4.41 -5.81 -1.29
C VAL A 202 5.21 -5.62 -0.02
N TYR A 203 6.12 -4.65 -0.06
CA TYR A 203 6.95 -4.26 1.07
C TYR A 203 6.48 -2.90 1.58
N ILE A 204 6.20 -2.81 2.87
CA ILE A 204 5.74 -1.57 3.51
C ILE A 204 6.65 -1.22 4.68
N GLU A 205 7.12 0.01 4.71
CA GLU A 205 7.96 0.53 5.79
C GLU A 205 7.15 0.66 7.08
N LYS A 206 7.68 0.05 8.16
CA LYS A 206 7.17 0.18 9.51
C LYS A 206 7.60 1.51 10.14
N LYS A 207 6.78 2.07 11.01
CA LYS A 207 7.15 3.21 11.86
C LYS A 207 7.19 2.77 13.32
N GLU A 208 7.66 3.61 14.24
CA GLU A 208 7.73 3.25 15.67
C GLU A 208 6.45 3.65 16.42
N TYR A 209 5.28 3.11 16.01
CA TYR A 209 4.03 3.33 16.74
C TYR A 209 3.47 2.03 17.32
N GLN A 210 3.40 1.95 18.65
CA GLN A 210 2.74 0.85 19.35
C GLN A 210 1.22 0.92 19.10
N SER A 211 0.72 -0.05 18.34
CA SER A 211 -0.71 -0.17 18.05
C SER A 211 -1.50 -0.57 19.29
N VAL A 212 -2.69 0.03 19.44
CA VAL A 212 -3.68 -0.30 20.47
C VAL A 212 -4.67 -1.37 19.99
N TYR A 213 -4.66 -1.70 18.69
CA TYR A 213 -5.63 -2.61 18.08
C TYR A 213 -5.26 -4.08 18.31
N ARG A 214 -6.29 -4.92 18.52
CA ARG A 214 -6.13 -6.37 18.63
C ARG A 214 -5.68 -6.97 17.29
N PRO A 215 -4.75 -7.94 17.29
CA PRO A 215 -4.30 -8.58 16.07
C PRO A 215 -5.43 -9.39 15.42
N LEU A 216 -5.53 -9.29 14.09
CA LEU A 216 -6.41 -10.10 13.27
C LEU A 216 -5.75 -11.44 12.90
N VAL A 217 -6.54 -12.51 12.77
CA VAL A 217 -6.05 -13.79 12.26
C VAL A 217 -5.86 -13.70 10.74
N HIS A 218 -4.66 -14.02 10.27
CA HIS A 218 -4.29 -13.96 8.85
C HIS A 218 -4.75 -15.23 8.13
N SER A 219 -5.96 -15.18 7.57
CA SER A 219 -6.40 -16.16 6.56
C SER A 219 -5.84 -15.78 5.19
N GLN A 220 -5.77 -16.73 4.25
CA GLN A 220 -5.31 -16.46 2.88
C GLN A 220 -6.03 -15.28 2.22
N ARG A 221 -7.37 -15.24 2.32
CA ARG A 221 -8.19 -14.13 1.79
C ARG A 221 -7.94 -12.81 2.50
N THR A 222 -7.63 -12.87 3.79
CA THR A 222 -7.26 -11.68 4.57
C THR A 222 -5.94 -11.12 4.06
N LEU A 223 -4.96 -11.98 3.79
CA LEU A 223 -3.65 -11.60 3.28
C LEU A 223 -3.73 -11.05 1.85
N GLU A 224 -4.54 -11.63 0.96
CA GLU A 224 -4.82 -11.08 -0.37
C GLU A 224 -5.33 -9.62 -0.29
N LYS A 225 -6.31 -9.39 0.58
CA LYS A 225 -6.89 -8.05 0.79
C LYS A 225 -5.90 -7.10 1.47
N LEU A 226 -5.12 -7.57 2.44
CA LEU A 226 -4.08 -6.77 3.09
C LEU A 226 -2.97 -6.40 2.13
N GLN A 227 -2.56 -7.30 1.24
CA GLN A 227 -1.59 -7.03 0.19
C GLN A 227 -2.09 -5.95 -0.77
N LEU A 228 -3.33 -6.07 -1.26
CA LEU A 228 -3.94 -5.05 -2.13
C LEU A 228 -4.03 -3.69 -1.43
N LEU A 229 -4.47 -3.68 -0.16
CA LEU A 229 -4.57 -2.46 0.63
C LEU A 229 -3.19 -1.85 0.89
N ALA A 230 -2.19 -2.67 1.24
CA ALA A 230 -0.82 -2.25 1.44
C ALA A 230 -0.25 -1.61 0.16
N ALA A 231 -0.39 -2.27 -0.99
CA ALA A 231 0.09 -1.75 -2.27
C ALA A 231 -0.54 -0.39 -2.60
N ALA A 232 -1.86 -0.26 -2.39
CA ALA A 232 -2.56 0.99 -2.62
C ALA A 232 -2.08 2.10 -1.66
N THR A 233 -1.88 1.79 -0.37
CA THR A 233 -1.42 2.80 0.61
C THR A 233 0.01 3.28 0.37
N VAL A 234 0.93 2.41 -0.06
CA VAL A 234 2.32 2.77 -0.38
C VAL A 234 2.37 3.75 -1.56
N SER A 235 1.46 3.62 -2.52
CA SER A 235 1.36 4.54 -3.67
C SER A 235 0.93 5.98 -3.32
N LYS A 236 0.61 6.25 -2.03
CA LYS A 236 0.07 7.53 -1.54
C LYS A 236 -1.24 7.93 -2.23
N ALA A 237 -1.92 6.99 -2.91
CA ALA A 237 -3.23 7.20 -3.47
C ALA A 237 -4.30 7.19 -2.36
N THR A 238 -5.35 7.98 -2.55
CA THR A 238 -6.55 7.88 -1.71
C THR A 238 -7.25 6.56 -2.01
N VAL A 239 -7.46 5.75 -0.98
CA VAL A 239 -8.09 4.43 -1.10
C VAL A 239 -9.54 4.52 -0.64
N LEU A 240 -10.45 4.03 -1.48
CA LEU A 240 -11.86 3.81 -1.14
C LEU A 240 -12.08 2.30 -0.99
N ILE A 241 -12.62 1.87 0.14
CA ILE A 241 -12.91 0.45 0.41
C ILE A 241 -14.43 0.27 0.42
N GLU A 242 -14.93 -0.42 -0.59
CA GLU A 242 -16.35 -0.74 -0.74
C GLU A 242 -16.64 -2.21 -0.40
N GLY A 243 -17.91 -2.50 -0.14
CA GLY A 243 -18.38 -3.85 0.18
C GLY A 243 -19.53 -3.83 1.18
N GLY A 244 -20.18 -4.97 1.37
CA GLY A 244 -21.34 -5.10 2.27
C GLY A 244 -21.02 -4.83 3.74
N ASP A 245 -22.06 -4.71 4.56
CA ASP A 245 -21.94 -4.57 6.00
C ASP A 245 -21.27 -5.80 6.63
N CYS A 246 -20.58 -5.60 7.76
CA CYS A 246 -19.86 -6.66 8.47
C CYS A 246 -18.78 -7.40 7.65
N SER A 247 -18.34 -6.87 6.51
CA SER A 247 -17.28 -7.46 5.67
C SER A 247 -15.85 -7.29 6.20
N GLY A 248 -15.68 -6.67 7.38
CA GLY A 248 -14.36 -6.50 8.01
C GLY A 248 -13.51 -5.36 7.47
N LYS A 249 -14.08 -4.40 6.72
CA LYS A 249 -13.37 -3.25 6.13
C LYS A 249 -12.53 -2.49 7.17
N THR A 250 -13.16 -2.08 8.27
CA THR A 250 -12.47 -1.37 9.36
C THR A 250 -11.40 -2.25 10.02
N ALA A 251 -11.67 -3.55 10.17
CA ALA A 251 -10.70 -4.47 10.75
C ALA A 251 -9.45 -4.64 9.87
N LEU A 252 -9.60 -4.67 8.54
CA LEU A 252 -8.48 -4.71 7.59
C LEU A 252 -7.60 -3.45 7.69
N VAL A 253 -8.21 -2.26 7.78
CA VAL A 253 -7.47 -1.00 7.91
C VAL A 253 -6.74 -0.94 9.27
N CYS A 254 -7.41 -1.33 10.35
CA CYS A 254 -6.78 -1.42 11.67
C CYS A 254 -5.61 -2.40 11.70
N GLU A 255 -5.78 -3.57 11.05
CA GLU A 255 -4.73 -4.59 10.98
C GLU A 255 -3.54 -4.12 10.15
N LEU A 256 -3.76 -3.48 8.99
CA LEU A 256 -2.66 -2.91 8.22
C LEU A 256 -1.92 -1.83 9.00
N ALA A 257 -2.63 -0.93 9.68
CA ALA A 257 -2.02 0.10 10.52
C ALA A 257 -1.20 -0.52 11.67
N ARG A 258 -1.67 -1.63 12.24
CA ARG A 258 -0.94 -2.40 13.25
C ARG A 258 0.34 -3.02 12.69
N ILE A 259 0.25 -3.69 11.54
CA ILE A 259 1.40 -4.33 10.85
C ILE A 259 2.47 -3.31 10.48
N CYS A 260 2.04 -2.13 10.01
CA CYS A 260 2.95 -1.04 9.66
C CYS A 260 3.43 -0.25 10.86
N GLU A 261 2.92 -0.53 12.07
CA GLU A 261 3.22 0.23 13.28
C GLU A 261 3.04 1.75 13.04
N ARG A 262 1.87 2.13 12.51
CA ARG A 262 1.49 3.53 12.21
C ARG A 262 0.25 3.93 12.98
N ARG A 263 0.18 5.21 13.35
CA ARG A 263 -1.02 5.79 13.99
C ARG A 263 -2.18 5.85 13.00
N LEU A 264 -3.30 5.22 13.34
CA LEU A 264 -4.56 5.32 12.62
C LEU A 264 -5.48 6.37 13.28
N LEU A 265 -5.84 7.40 12.53
CA LEU A 265 -6.86 8.38 12.93
C LEU A 265 -8.17 8.01 12.23
N VAL A 266 -9.22 7.70 13.00
CA VAL A 266 -10.55 7.40 12.49
C VAL A 266 -11.42 8.64 12.65
N LEU A 267 -11.93 9.16 11.53
CA LEU A 267 -12.91 10.24 11.50
C LEU A 267 -14.24 9.66 11.02
N ASN A 268 -15.25 9.68 11.88
CA ASN A 268 -16.58 9.22 11.53
C ASN A 268 -17.34 10.38 10.87
N LEU A 269 -17.71 10.21 9.60
CA LEU A 269 -18.52 11.18 8.86
C LEU A 269 -19.98 10.75 8.91
N ASN A 270 -20.87 11.62 9.38
CA ASN A 270 -22.31 11.49 9.34
C ASN A 270 -22.93 12.56 8.40
N HIS A 271 -24.25 12.54 8.24
CA HIS A 271 -24.96 13.51 7.38
C HIS A 271 -24.88 14.97 7.86
N GLU A 272 -24.51 15.19 9.11
CA GLU A 272 -24.36 16.53 9.70
C GLU A 272 -22.92 17.05 9.62
N THR A 273 -21.96 16.23 9.16
CA THR A 273 -20.56 16.64 9.09
C THR A 273 -20.38 17.75 8.07
N THR A 274 -19.91 18.89 8.56
CA THR A 274 -19.69 20.09 7.75
C THR A 274 -18.21 20.25 7.41
N THR A 275 -17.91 21.14 6.46
CA THR A 275 -16.52 21.51 6.13
C THR A 275 -15.76 22.07 7.34
N SER A 276 -16.46 22.73 8.27
CA SER A 276 -15.89 23.22 9.53
C SER A 276 -15.45 22.11 10.49
N ASP A 277 -16.02 20.91 10.42
CA ASP A 277 -15.61 19.80 11.28
C ASP A 277 -14.28 19.18 10.78
N LEU A 278 -14.04 19.25 9.48
CA LEU A 278 -12.83 18.74 8.83
C LEU A 278 -11.68 19.75 8.83
N LEU A 279 -11.96 21.00 8.43
CA LEU A 279 -10.96 22.07 8.34
C LEU A 279 -10.74 22.81 9.66
N GLY A 280 -11.68 22.65 10.60
CA GLY A 280 -11.80 23.47 11.79
C GLY A 280 -12.67 24.71 11.56
N SER A 281 -13.21 25.25 12.65
CA SER A 281 -13.94 26.51 12.65
C SER A 281 -13.10 27.61 13.30
N TRP A 282 -13.27 28.83 12.81
CA TRP A 282 -12.74 29.99 13.49
C TRP A 282 -13.56 30.25 14.74
N THR A 283 -12.97 30.04 15.91
CA THR A 283 -13.62 30.34 17.19
C THR A 283 -13.00 31.58 17.80
N VAL A 284 -13.86 32.51 18.25
CA VAL A 284 -13.40 33.66 19.03
C VAL A 284 -12.97 33.13 20.40
N ILE A 285 -11.69 33.33 20.72
CA ILE A 285 -11.11 32.81 21.96
C ILE A 285 -11.56 33.70 23.12
N ASN A 286 -12.56 33.24 23.86
CA ASN A 286 -12.86 33.82 25.17
C ASN A 286 -11.72 33.49 26.15
N LYS A 287 -11.39 34.42 27.06
CA LYS A 287 -10.30 34.26 28.05
C LYS A 287 -10.39 32.93 28.81
N HIS A 288 -11.61 32.48 29.13
CA HIS A 288 -11.87 31.20 29.78
C HIS A 288 -11.54 29.97 28.91
N SER A 289 -11.87 30.02 27.61
CA SER A 289 -11.54 28.96 26.65
C SER A 289 -10.04 28.85 26.43
N TYR A 290 -9.33 29.99 26.41
CA TYR A 290 -7.87 30.02 26.38
C TYR A 290 -7.25 29.37 27.61
N GLU A 291 -7.70 29.74 28.81
CA GLU A 291 -7.20 29.17 30.07
C GLU A 291 -7.45 27.66 30.16
N LYS A 292 -8.64 27.19 29.74
CA LYS A 292 -8.97 25.76 29.67
C LYS A 292 -8.07 25.01 28.68
N ARG A 293 -7.86 25.54 27.47
CA ARG A 293 -6.98 24.95 26.46
C ARG A 293 -5.53 24.94 26.94
N ARG A 294 -5.07 26.02 27.58
CA ARG A 294 -3.72 26.13 28.16
C ARG A 294 -3.51 25.08 29.26
N LYS A 295 -4.50 24.91 30.15
CA LYS A 295 -4.46 23.90 31.20
C LYS A 295 -4.40 22.48 30.63
N GLN A 296 -5.24 22.15 29.64
CA GLN A 296 -5.21 20.86 28.96
C GLN A 296 -3.87 20.58 28.27
N ILE A 297 -3.31 21.57 27.57
CA ILE A 297 -2.01 21.43 26.91
C ILE A 297 -0.90 21.25 27.96
N SER A 298 -0.92 21.99 29.06
CA SER A 298 0.06 21.82 30.14
C SER A 298 -0.03 20.46 30.83
N GLU A 299 -1.24 19.94 31.03
CA GLU A 299 -1.45 18.60 31.61
C GLU A 299 -1.01 17.49 30.64
N GLN A 300 -1.24 17.67 29.33
CA GLN A 300 -0.73 16.75 28.31
C GLN A 300 0.80 16.76 28.25
N LEU A 301 1.43 17.94 28.20
CA LEU A 301 2.89 18.07 28.24
C LEU A 301 3.48 17.46 29.49
N LEU A 302 2.89 17.68 30.66
CA LEU A 302 3.35 17.08 31.90
C LEU A 302 3.25 15.55 31.85
N ASN A 303 2.14 15.00 31.36
CA ASN A 303 1.98 13.56 31.20
C ASN A 303 2.99 12.97 30.20
N ASP A 304 3.28 13.66 29.11
CA ASP A 304 4.26 13.21 28.12
C ASP A 304 5.69 13.27 28.68
N ILE A 305 6.05 14.32 29.43
CA ILE A 305 7.33 14.43 30.15
C ILE A 305 7.46 13.31 31.20
N VAL A 306 6.40 13.05 31.97
CA VAL A 306 6.41 11.97 32.98
C VAL A 306 6.55 10.62 32.30
N ARG A 307 5.82 10.36 31.21
CA ARG A 307 5.96 9.12 30.43
C ARG A 307 7.36 8.96 29.86
N PHE A 308 7.94 10.03 29.32
CA PHE A 308 9.30 10.02 28.81
C PHE A 308 10.31 9.76 29.94
N ALA A 309 10.18 10.45 31.07
CA ALA A 309 11.03 10.24 32.24
C ALA A 309 10.92 8.79 32.76
N LEU A 310 9.71 8.23 32.85
CA LEU A 310 9.53 6.83 33.24
C LEU A 310 10.13 5.86 32.22
N ALA A 311 9.92 6.11 30.92
CA ALA A 311 10.48 5.28 29.86
C ALA A 311 12.02 5.29 29.80
N VAL A 312 12.66 6.38 30.24
CA VAL A 312 14.13 6.52 30.29
C VAL A 312 14.70 6.04 31.63
N LEU A 313 14.07 6.39 32.75
CA LEU A 313 14.58 6.09 34.09
C LEU A 313 14.37 4.61 34.49
N ILE A 314 13.30 3.96 34.04
CA ILE A 314 13.04 2.55 34.37
C ILE A 314 14.12 1.61 33.78
N PRO A 315 14.51 1.71 32.49
CA PRO A 315 15.61 0.92 31.94
C PRO A 315 16.96 1.22 32.59
N LEU A 316 17.24 2.49 32.91
CA LEU A 316 18.46 2.88 33.63
C LEU A 316 18.52 2.22 35.01
N SER A 317 17.40 2.15 35.73
CA SER A 317 17.35 1.48 37.04
C SER A 317 17.61 -0.03 36.97
N GLN A 318 17.22 -0.70 35.88
CA GLN A 318 17.55 -2.11 35.66
C GLN A 318 19.05 -2.32 35.37
N GLN A 319 19.69 -1.41 34.62
CA GLN A 319 21.14 -1.44 34.42
C GLN A 319 21.91 -1.17 35.72
N PHE A 320 21.43 -0.28 36.59
CA PHE A 320 22.06 -0.04 37.89
C PHE A 320 21.97 -1.25 38.83
N TYR A 321 20.90 -2.04 38.78
CA TYR A 321 20.77 -3.26 39.59
C TYR A 321 21.79 -4.34 39.21
N GLU A 322 22.05 -4.53 37.91
CA GLU A 322 23.09 -5.47 37.44
C GLU A 322 24.50 -5.02 37.84
N VAL A 323 24.79 -3.72 37.81
CA VAL A 323 26.08 -3.18 38.23
C VAL A 323 26.28 -3.31 39.75
N GLU A 324 25.24 -3.11 40.56
CA GLU A 324 25.33 -3.28 42.02
C GLU A 324 25.53 -4.77 42.41
N GLN A 325 24.89 -5.70 41.68
CA GLN A 325 25.12 -7.14 41.83
C GLN A 325 26.55 -7.53 41.43
N LEU A 326 27.08 -6.98 40.34
CA LEU A 326 28.44 -7.23 39.89
C LEU A 326 29.47 -6.73 40.92
N ILE A 327 29.28 -5.52 41.46
CA ILE A 327 30.14 -4.94 42.50
C ILE A 327 30.10 -5.79 43.77
N ARG A 328 28.92 -6.25 44.23
CA ARG A 328 28.81 -7.15 45.39
C ARG A 328 29.52 -8.49 45.15
N THR A 329 29.41 -9.05 43.96
CA THR A 329 30.07 -10.31 43.60
C THR A 329 31.58 -10.17 43.57
N ILE A 330 32.09 -9.07 43.00
CA ILE A 330 33.53 -8.73 42.98
C ILE A 330 34.05 -8.51 44.39
N THR A 331 33.29 -7.82 45.25
CA THR A 331 33.68 -7.55 46.63
C THR A 331 33.72 -8.85 47.46
N CYS A 332 32.77 -9.76 47.23
CA CYS A 332 32.78 -11.10 47.85
C CYS A 332 33.99 -11.95 47.41
N LEU A 333 34.35 -11.91 46.12
CA LEU A 333 35.50 -12.64 45.58
C LEU A 333 36.84 -12.11 46.11
N ILE A 334 36.96 -10.78 46.29
CA ILE A 334 38.15 -10.17 46.91
C ILE A 334 38.28 -10.60 48.37
N HIS A 335 37.18 -10.62 49.13
CA HIS A 335 37.19 -11.06 50.53
C HIS A 335 37.51 -12.55 50.69
N GLN A 336 37.05 -13.42 49.79
CA GLN A 336 37.41 -14.85 49.80
C GLN A 336 38.89 -15.07 49.48
N ARG A 337 39.52 -14.19 48.70
CA ARG A 337 40.95 -14.28 48.35
C ARG A 337 41.86 -13.79 49.47
N GLU A 338 41.40 -12.88 50.34
CA GLU A 338 42.15 -12.39 51.51
C GLU A 338 42.09 -13.35 52.72
N HIS A 339 41.04 -14.18 52.81
CA HIS A 339 40.88 -15.19 53.88
C HIS A 339 41.31 -16.61 53.49
N GLY A 340 41.77 -16.84 52.25
CA GLY A 340 42.39 -18.08 51.80
C GLY A 340 43.92 -18.03 51.89
N LYS A 341 44.45 -18.17 53.11
CA LYS A 341 45.83 -18.64 53.37
C LYS A 341 45.79 -20.01 54.00
#